data_AF-A0A0J8ACV6-F1
#
_entry.id   AF-A0A0J8ACV6-F1
#
_cell.length_a   1.000
_cell.length_b   1.000
_cell.length_c   1.000
_cell.angle_alpha   90.00
_cell.angle_beta   90.00
_cell.angle_gamma   90.00
#
_symmetry.space_group_name_H-M   'P 1'
#
loop_
_entity.id
_entity.type
_entity.pdbx_description
1 polymer ?
#
loop_
_entity_poly.entity_id
_entity_poly.type
_entity_poly.pdbx_seq_one_letter_code
_entity_poly.pdbx_strand_id
1 'polypeptide(L)'
;MRLSDAGGRAVAADISCMFKSVDTALFDVARLAATIMEANAASSVLPARLQGALDSTAASFSKLVESRKDMVQMHRKLAVIKGESQQRETDWGCLGDDKPSGVLKTVEIARA
;
A
#
# COMPACT_ATOMS: atom_id res chain seq x y z
N MET A 1 7.15 -26.12 12.46
CA MET A 1 6.29 -25.08 13.07
C MET A 1 4.84 -25.41 12.76
N ARG A 2 3.95 -25.45 13.77
CA ARG A 2 2.51 -25.64 13.59
C ARG A 2 1.81 -24.29 13.81
N LEU A 3 1.20 -23.77 12.75
CA LEU A 3 0.30 -22.62 12.80
C LEU A 3 -1.14 -23.15 12.92
N SER A 4 -1.94 -22.53 13.78
CA SER A 4 -3.38 -22.81 13.83
C SER A 4 -4.08 -22.09 12.69
N ASP A 5 -5.19 -22.65 12.19
CA ASP A 5 -5.97 -22.03 11.13
C ASP A 5 -6.50 -20.64 11.50
N ALA A 6 -6.91 -20.47 12.76
CA ALA A 6 -7.35 -19.18 13.27
C ALA A 6 -6.20 -18.15 13.28
N GLY A 7 -4.99 -18.57 13.68
CA GLY A 7 -3.81 -17.71 13.67
C GLY A 7 -3.38 -17.33 12.25
N GLY A 8 -3.39 -18.29 11.32
CA GLY A 8 -3.08 -18.04 9.90
C GLY A 8 -4.04 -17.03 9.25
N ARG A 9 -5.36 -17.19 9.48
CA ARG A 9 -6.37 -16.23 9.00
C ARG A 9 -6.22 -14.84 9.63
N ALA A 10 -5.92 -14.76 10.93
CA ALA A 10 -5.71 -13.47 11.58
C ALA A 10 -4.52 -12.72 10.96
N VAL A 11 -3.39 -13.41 10.77
CA VAL A 11 -2.20 -12.81 10.14
C VAL A 11 -2.50 -12.38 8.71
N ALA A 12 -3.20 -13.19 7.91
CA ALA A 12 -3.56 -12.83 6.53
C ALA A 12 -4.48 -11.60 6.47
N ALA A 13 -5.45 -11.51 7.39
CA ALA A 13 -6.34 -10.36 7.52
C ALA A 13 -5.56 -9.09 7.92
N ASP A 14 -4.64 -9.21 8.87
CA ASP A 14 -3.81 -8.09 9.33
C ASP A 14 -2.89 -7.58 8.22
N ILE A 15 -2.25 -8.47 7.46
CA ILE A 15 -1.42 -8.09 6.30
C ILE A 15 -2.24 -7.29 5.28
N SER A 16 -3.43 -7.80 4.94
CA SER A 16 -4.33 -7.16 3.98
C SER A 16 -4.80 -5.78 4.48
N CYS A 17 -5.14 -5.69 5.78
CA CYS A 17 -5.51 -4.44 6.44
C CYS A 17 -4.37 -3.42 6.37
N MET A 18 -3.14 -3.83 6.72
CA MET A 18 -1.97 -2.97 6.67
C MET A 18 -1.73 -2.40 5.27
N PHE A 19 -1.75 -3.24 4.22
CA PHE A 19 -1.56 -2.77 2.84
C PHE A 19 -2.62 -1.74 2.46
N LYS A 20 -3.89 -2.01 2.77
CA LYS A 20 -4.98 -1.06 2.52
C LYS A 20 -4.78 0.27 3.24
N SER A 21 -4.34 0.24 4.50
CA SER A 21 -4.08 1.44 5.29
C SER A 21 -2.95 2.29 4.69
N VAL A 22 -1.85 1.68 4.28
CA VAL A 22 -0.73 2.42 3.66
C VAL A 22 -1.10 2.97 2.29
N ASP A 23 -1.83 2.21 1.48
CA ASP A 23 -2.31 2.66 0.17
C ASP A 23 -3.30 3.84 0.31
N THR A 24 -4.14 3.81 1.34
CA THR A 24 -5.03 4.93 1.69
C THR A 24 -4.23 6.16 2.12
N ALA A 25 -3.23 5.98 2.99
CA ALA A 25 -2.37 7.08 3.44
C ALA A 25 -1.58 7.72 2.28
N LEU A 26 -1.08 6.92 1.33
CA LEU A 26 -0.41 7.43 0.12
C LEU A 26 -1.34 8.30 -0.71
N PHE A 27 -2.58 7.85 -0.92
CA PHE A 27 -3.59 8.62 -1.63
C PHE A 27 -3.92 9.93 -0.91
N ASP A 28 -4.12 9.89 0.40
CA ASP A 28 -4.46 11.08 1.19
C ASP A 28 -3.34 12.13 1.19
N VAL A 29 -2.09 11.70 1.28
CA VAL A 29 -0.92 12.60 1.19
C VAL A 29 -0.80 13.22 -0.20
N ALA A 30 -1.02 12.45 -1.27
CA ALA A 30 -1.05 12.99 -2.63
C ALA A 30 -2.18 14.01 -2.82
N ARG A 31 -3.37 13.71 -2.29
CA ARG A 31 -4.51 14.63 -2.31
C ARG A 31 -4.21 15.92 -1.55
N LEU A 32 -3.57 15.82 -0.38
CA LEU A 32 -3.16 16.99 0.40
C LEU A 32 -2.16 17.87 -0.38
N ALA A 33 -1.19 17.28 -1.08
CA ALA A 33 -0.27 18.02 -1.93
C ALA A 33 -1.02 18.83 -3.00
N ALA A 34 -1.97 18.18 -3.68
CA ALA A 34 -2.80 18.82 -4.70
C ALA A 34 -3.61 19.99 -4.12
N THR A 35 -4.27 19.79 -2.97
CA THR A 35 -5.03 20.84 -2.30
C THR A 35 -4.15 22.04 -1.89
N ILE A 36 -2.91 21.80 -1.45
CA ILE A 36 -1.95 22.89 -1.15
C ILE A 36 -1.62 23.68 -2.43
N MET A 37 -1.41 23.00 -3.55
CA MET A 37 -1.11 23.65 -4.84
C MET A 37 -2.31 24.46 -5.36
N GLU A 38 -3.53 23.92 -5.25
CA GLU A 38 -4.77 24.62 -5.60
C GLU A 38 -4.98 25.87 -4.74
N ALA A 39 -4.79 25.74 -3.42
CA ALA A 39 -4.88 26.87 -2.49
C ALA A 39 -3.84 27.94 -2.80
N ASN A 40 -2.61 27.55 -3.16
CA ASN A 40 -1.58 28.49 -3.60
C ASN A 40 -2.03 29.23 -4.87
N ALA A 41 -2.52 28.52 -5.88
CA ALA A 41 -2.96 29.11 -7.15
C ALA A 41 -4.16 30.08 -6.98
N ALA A 42 -5.06 29.78 -6.04
CA ALA A 42 -6.21 30.63 -5.74
C ALA A 42 -5.89 31.80 -4.80
N SER A 43 -4.73 31.80 -4.14
CA SER A 43 -4.35 32.80 -3.13
C SER A 43 -3.21 33.70 -3.63
N SER A 44 -3.12 34.91 -3.07
CA SER A 44 -1.97 35.80 -3.27
C SER A 44 -0.81 35.47 -2.32
N VAL A 45 -0.75 34.24 -1.81
CA VAL A 45 0.33 33.81 -0.91
C VAL A 45 1.63 33.67 -1.71
N LEU A 46 2.72 34.23 -1.18
CA LEU A 46 4.04 34.06 -1.79
C LEU A 46 4.40 32.56 -1.81
N PRO A 47 4.82 32.00 -2.97
CA PRO A 47 5.15 30.57 -3.09
C PRO A 47 6.12 30.05 -2.03
N ALA A 48 7.07 30.89 -1.62
CA ALA A 48 8.05 30.57 -0.58
C ALA A 48 7.42 30.21 0.78
N ARG A 49 6.21 30.71 1.10
CA ARG A 49 5.50 30.40 2.35
C ARG A 49 4.89 29.00 2.36
N LEU A 50 4.60 28.42 1.19
CA LEU A 50 4.00 27.10 1.06
C LEU A 50 5.01 26.01 0.70
N GLN A 51 6.23 26.39 0.31
CA GLN A 51 7.30 25.44 -0.01
C GLN A 51 7.55 24.45 1.13
N GLY A 52 7.65 24.91 2.38
CA GLY A 52 7.87 24.03 3.53
C GLY A 52 6.75 23.01 3.77
N ALA A 53 5.50 23.36 3.41
CA ALA A 53 4.38 22.43 3.47
C ALA A 53 4.47 21.38 2.36
N LEU A 54 4.82 21.80 1.13
CA LEU A 54 5.05 20.88 0.02
C LEU A 54 6.23 19.93 0.28
N ASP A 55 7.33 20.43 0.84
CA ASP A 55 8.50 19.62 1.21
C ASP A 55 8.12 18.56 2.26
N SER A 56 7.33 18.94 3.26
CA SER A 56 6.84 18.04 4.31
C SER A 56 5.93 16.95 3.73
N THR A 57 5.04 17.31 2.81
CA THR A 57 4.15 16.36 2.12
C THR A 57 4.94 15.40 1.24
N ALA A 58 5.92 15.90 0.48
CA ALA A 58 6.80 15.08 -0.36
C ALA A 58 7.65 14.10 0.47
N ALA A 59 8.20 14.56 1.60
CA ALA A 59 8.93 13.71 2.52
C ALA A 59 8.04 12.63 3.15
N SER A 60 6.81 12.98 3.51
CA SER A 60 5.83 12.03 4.06
C SER A 60 5.43 10.96 3.03
N PHE A 61 5.17 11.37 1.79
CA PHE A 61 4.88 10.47 0.68
C PHE A 61 6.02 9.47 0.45
N SER A 62 7.26 9.97 0.40
CA SER A 62 8.45 9.13 0.22
C SER A 62 8.61 8.09 1.33
N LYS A 63 8.37 8.47 2.59
CA LYS A 63 8.41 7.54 3.73
C LYS A 63 7.32 6.47 3.65
N LEU A 64 6.12 6.83 3.21
CA LEU A 64 5.03 5.85 3.02
C LEU A 64 5.36 4.85 1.90
N VAL A 65 5.98 5.31 0.80
CA VAL A 65 6.45 4.42 -0.28
C VAL A 65 7.50 3.44 0.22
N GLU A 66 8.49 3.89 1.00
CA GLU A 66 9.48 2.98 1.59
C GLU A 66 8.84 2.01 2.60
N SER A 67 7.95 2.47 3.48
CA SER A 67 7.19 1.58 4.38
C SER A 67 6.42 0.51 3.62
N ARG A 68 5.78 0.87 2.49
CA ARG A 68 5.06 -0.08 1.65
C ARG A 68 5.99 -1.14 1.06
N LYS A 69 7.19 -0.75 0.62
CA LYS A 69 8.22 -1.67 0.12
C LYS A 69 8.70 -2.63 1.21
N ASP A 70 8.92 -2.14 2.43
CA ASP A 70 9.29 -2.98 3.57
C ASP A 70 8.19 -4.00 3.90
N MET A 71 6.92 -3.60 3.82
CA MET A 71 5.78 -4.49 3.98
C MET A 71 5.72 -5.58 2.91
N VAL A 72 6.01 -5.26 1.64
CA VAL A 72 6.12 -6.27 0.57
C VAL A 72 7.23 -7.27 0.88
N GLN A 73 8.39 -6.81 1.36
CA GLN A 73 9.49 -7.71 1.71
C GLN A 73 9.16 -8.59 2.92
N MET A 74 8.54 -8.01 3.95
CA MET A 74 8.03 -8.74 5.11
C MET A 74 7.03 -9.82 4.68
N HIS A 75 6.07 -9.45 3.83
CA HIS A 75 5.07 -10.39 3.35
C HIS A 75 5.70 -11.56 2.56
N ARG A 76 6.66 -11.26 1.67
CA ARG A 76 7.41 -12.31 0.96
C ARG A 76 8.12 -13.28 1.90
N LYS A 77 8.72 -12.78 2.98
CA LYS A 77 9.36 -13.64 4.00
C LYS A 77 8.34 -14.53 4.70
N LEU A 78 7.16 -14.01 5.05
CA LEU A 78 6.08 -14.80 5.64
C LEU A 78 5.56 -15.88 4.67
N ALA A 79 5.46 -15.58 3.38
CA ALA A 79 5.08 -16.55 2.36
C ALA A 79 6.10 -17.70 2.25
N VAL A 80 7.39 -17.41 2.31
CA VAL A 80 8.45 -18.44 2.36
C VAL A 80 8.31 -19.31 3.62
N ILE A 81 8.15 -18.70 4.80
CA ILE A 81 7.96 -19.42 6.07
C ILE A 81 6.73 -20.34 6.02
N LYS A 82 5.62 -19.87 5.44
CA LYS A 82 4.42 -20.68 5.21
C LYS A 82 4.73 -21.87 4.29
N GLY A 83 5.42 -21.63 3.18
CA GLY A 83 5.83 -22.67 2.22
C GLY A 83 6.78 -23.72 2.80
N GLU A 84 7.57 -23.38 3.81
CA GLU A 84 8.44 -24.31 4.55
C GLU A 84 7.70 -25.04 5.70
N SER A 85 6.47 -24.65 6.01
CA SER A 85 5.67 -25.22 7.09
C SER A 85 4.76 -26.39 6.64
N GLN A 86 4.10 -27.04 7.61
CA GLN A 86 3.05 -28.04 7.35
C GLN A 86 1.80 -27.44 6.68
N GLN A 87 1.73 -26.11 6.54
CA GLN A 87 0.58 -25.36 6.02
C GLN A 87 0.85 -24.78 4.63
N ARG A 88 1.79 -25.37 3.87
CA ARG A 88 2.14 -24.95 2.51
C ARG A 88 0.92 -24.83 1.59
N GLU A 89 0.01 -25.78 1.70
CA GLU A 89 -1.17 -25.89 0.83
C GLU A 89 -2.39 -25.14 1.38
N THR A 90 -2.32 -24.63 2.62
CA THR A 90 -3.45 -24.00 3.29
C THR A 90 -3.60 -22.57 2.80
N ASP A 91 -4.70 -22.27 2.12
CA ASP A 91 -5.04 -20.89 1.75
C ASP A 91 -5.73 -20.17 2.91
N TRP A 92 -5.17 -19.04 3.34
CA TRP A 92 -5.77 -18.16 4.36
C TRP A 92 -6.26 -16.83 3.78
N GLY A 93 -6.20 -16.66 2.46
CA GLY A 93 -6.65 -15.46 1.75
C GLY A 93 -5.64 -14.31 1.80
N CYS A 94 -4.34 -14.60 1.89
CA CYS A 94 -3.31 -13.55 1.87
C CYS A 94 -2.94 -13.15 0.43
N LEU A 95 -2.52 -11.90 0.21
CA LEU A 95 -2.22 -11.35 -1.12
C LEU A 95 -1.09 -12.13 -1.84
N GLY A 96 -1.46 -13.03 -2.77
CA GLY A 96 -0.50 -13.89 -3.47
C GLY A 96 -0.52 -15.37 -3.07
N ASP A 97 -1.49 -15.78 -2.24
CA ASP A 97 -1.91 -17.19 -2.12
C ASP A 97 -2.69 -17.67 -3.37
N ASP A 98 -3.10 -16.72 -4.22
CA ASP A 98 -3.67 -17.00 -5.53
C ASP A 98 -2.58 -17.54 -6.47
N LYS A 99 -2.77 -18.75 -7.02
CA LYS A 99 -2.25 -19.06 -8.36
C LYS A 99 -2.57 -17.85 -9.24
N PRO A 100 -1.64 -17.35 -10.08
CA PRO A 100 -1.77 -16.05 -10.74
C PRO A 100 -3.13 -15.92 -11.42
N SER A 101 -4.07 -15.26 -10.72
CA SER A 101 -5.44 -15.15 -11.17
C SER A 101 -5.44 -14.01 -12.18
N GLY A 102 -5.32 -14.37 -13.45
CA GLY A 102 -5.70 -13.54 -14.58
C GLY A 102 -4.99 -12.20 -14.67
N VAL A 103 -4.06 -12.12 -15.62
CA VAL A 103 -3.85 -10.97 -16.51
C VAL A 103 -4.76 -9.79 -16.18
N LEU A 104 -4.16 -8.68 -15.71
CA LEU A 104 -4.75 -7.35 -15.77
C LEU A 104 -5.53 -7.24 -17.09
N LYS A 105 -6.85 -7.36 -17.04
CA LYS A 105 -7.67 -7.08 -18.22
C LYS A 105 -7.41 -5.61 -18.49
N THR A 106 -6.67 -5.37 -19.57
CA THR A 106 -6.38 -4.07 -20.13
C THR A 106 -7.66 -3.25 -20.03
N VAL A 107 -7.59 -2.15 -19.28
CA VAL A 107 -8.67 -1.16 -19.30
C VAL A 107 -8.68 -0.64 -20.73
N GLU A 108 -9.60 -1.13 -21.55
CA GLU A 108 -9.97 -0.47 -22.80
C GLU A 108 -10.54 0.88 -22.39
N ILE A 109 -9.68 1.90 -22.44
CA ILE A 109 -10.09 3.29 -22.41
C ILE A 109 -10.88 3.50 -23.70
N ALA A 110 -12.20 3.30 -23.61
CA ALA A 110 -13.12 3.75 -24.63
C ALA A 110 -13.02 5.28 -24.68
N ARG A 111 -12.26 5.79 -25.65
CA ARG A 111 -12.40 7.16 -26.13
C ARG A 111 -13.70 7.23 -26.93
N ALA A 112 -14.64 8.03 -26.46
CA ALA A 112 -15.67 8.68 -27.26
C ALA A 112 -15.83 10.10 -26.72
#